data_AF-A0A955YWF6-F1
#
_entry.id   AF-A0A955YWF6-F1
#
_cell.length_a   1.000
_cell.length_b   1.000
_cell.length_c   1.000
_cell.angle_alpha   90.00
_cell.angle_beta   90.00
_cell.angle_gamma   90.00
#
_symmetry.space_group_name_H-M   'P 1'
#
loop_
_entity.id
_entity.type
_entity.pdbx_description
1 polymer ?
#
loop_
_entity_poly.entity_id
_entity_poly.type
_entity_poly.pdbx_seq_one_letter_code
_entity_poly.pdbx_strand_id
1 'polypeptide(L)'
;MRCLRAAMGLLLLAAAPATAAQAGDLPAIEGRIRETSHRIETREARSAQADAELAGLSGLQESARARLIDKTRALYRVSRAGYFPLAGGFMAMLSHLARLDRMRRLVLAEMDGLRRLTVQGYALKEEVGRLAGEIARDRAQLSALVEQRAATAATEESDAGFESTLAGTAARQIPHSGVIHTEHGTLRIHDEEDDQGSDGDDFTARRGRLSLPLSGTRGLRE
;
A
#
# COMPACT_ATOMS: atom_id res chain seq x y z
N MET A 1 33.47 -26.06 5.42
CA MET A 1 34.05 -25.10 4.47
C MET A 1 33.26 -25.12 3.17
N ARG A 2 32.44 -24.10 2.91
CA ARG A 2 31.88 -23.75 1.59
C ARG A 2 31.20 -22.38 1.69
N CYS A 3 32.00 -21.39 1.30
CA CYS A 3 31.67 -20.14 0.61
C CYS A 3 30.39 -19.38 1.00
N LEU A 4 30.59 -18.36 1.85
CA LEU A 4 29.90 -17.08 1.77
C LEU A 4 29.84 -16.64 0.30
N ARG A 5 28.63 -16.42 -0.22
CA ARG A 5 28.41 -15.60 -1.40
C ARG A 5 27.58 -14.40 -1.01
N ALA A 6 28.24 -13.25 -1.11
CA ALA A 6 27.68 -11.93 -1.07
C ALA A 6 26.51 -11.81 -2.05
N ALA A 7 25.38 -11.28 -1.56
CA ALA A 7 24.39 -10.64 -2.39
C ALA A 7 24.26 -9.21 -1.87
N MET A 8 24.98 -8.36 -2.58
CA MET A 8 24.96 -6.90 -2.54
C MET A 8 23.52 -6.47 -2.83
N GLY A 9 22.76 -6.20 -1.76
CA GLY A 9 21.40 -5.67 -1.81
C GLY A 9 21.45 -4.21 -2.23
N LEU A 10 21.42 -4.01 -3.54
CA LEU A 10 21.21 -2.76 -4.25
C LEU A 10 20.06 -1.98 -3.60
N LEU A 11 20.39 -0.86 -2.96
CA LEU A 11 19.45 0.10 -2.41
C LEU A 11 18.74 0.79 -3.59
N LEU A 12 17.64 0.21 -4.05
CA LEU A 12 16.79 0.79 -5.08
C LEU A 12 16.00 1.95 -4.44
N LEU A 13 16.58 3.14 -4.51
CA LEU A 13 15.90 4.39 -4.21
C LEU A 13 14.85 4.60 -5.32
N ALA A 14 13.62 4.15 -5.07
CA ALA A 14 12.48 4.41 -5.94
C ALA A 14 12.16 5.90 -5.87
N ALA A 15 12.67 6.65 -6.85
CA ALA A 15 12.19 7.98 -7.15
C ALA A 15 10.72 7.85 -7.58
N ALA A 16 9.80 8.15 -6.66
CA ALA A 16 8.38 8.26 -6.96
C ALA A 16 8.22 9.36 -8.02
N PRO A 17 7.56 9.08 -9.16
CA PRO A 17 7.21 10.15 -10.07
C PRO A 17 6.26 11.08 -9.33
N ALA A 18 6.72 12.29 -9.04
CA ALA A 18 5.86 13.40 -8.70
C ALA A 18 4.99 13.70 -9.93
N THR A 19 3.91 12.93 -10.09
CA THR A 19 2.81 13.27 -10.98
C THR A 19 2.35 14.65 -10.55
N ALA A 20 2.63 15.63 -11.41
CA ALA A 20 2.13 16.99 -11.30
C ALA A 20 0.65 16.91 -10.90
N ALA A 21 0.35 17.48 -9.73
CA ALA A 21 -0.99 17.54 -9.18
C ALA A 21 -1.89 18.25 -10.17
N GLN A 22 -2.60 17.48 -10.99
CA GLN A 22 -3.82 17.98 -11.63
C GLN A 22 -4.70 18.45 -10.48
N ALA A 23 -5.08 19.73 -10.50
CA ALA A 23 -6.09 20.29 -9.61
C ALA A 23 -7.36 19.44 -9.81
N GLY A 24 -7.48 18.43 -8.96
CA GLY A 24 -8.45 17.37 -9.10
C GLY A 24 -9.70 17.79 -8.35
N ASP A 25 -10.83 17.73 -9.05
CA ASP A 25 -12.16 17.93 -8.48
C ASP A 25 -12.31 17.12 -7.16
N LEU A 26 -12.53 17.81 -6.04
CA LEU A 26 -12.63 17.24 -4.70
C LEU A 26 -13.59 16.02 -4.62
N PRO A 27 -14.82 16.06 -5.19
CA PRO A 27 -15.69 14.88 -5.27
C PRO A 27 -15.07 13.68 -6.00
N ALA A 28 -14.22 13.90 -7.00
CA ALA A 28 -13.53 12.81 -7.70
C ALA A 28 -12.42 12.18 -6.85
N ILE A 29 -11.74 12.96 -5.99
CA ILE A 29 -10.78 12.41 -5.01
C ILE A 29 -11.54 11.58 -3.95
N GLU A 30 -12.63 12.12 -3.42
CA GLU A 30 -13.47 11.46 -2.42
C GLU A 30 -14.06 10.13 -2.94
N GLY A 31 -14.50 10.09 -4.21
CA GLY A 31 -14.94 8.86 -4.86
C GLY A 31 -13.85 7.78 -4.90
N ARG A 32 -12.62 8.15 -5.27
CA ARG A 32 -11.46 7.25 -5.29
C ARG A 32 -11.06 6.76 -3.90
N ILE A 33 -11.17 7.60 -2.88
CA ILE A 33 -10.94 7.22 -1.47
C ILE A 33 -11.93 6.12 -1.09
N ARG A 34 -13.23 6.34 -1.30
CA ARG A 34 -14.28 5.35 -0.97
C ARG A 34 -14.08 4.02 -1.69
N GLU A 35 -13.78 4.07 -2.99
CA GLU A 35 -13.49 2.88 -3.78
C GLU A 35 -12.28 2.12 -3.24
N THR A 36 -11.18 2.83 -2.94
CA THR A 36 -9.96 2.22 -2.42
C THR A 36 -10.17 1.62 -1.02
N SER A 37 -10.92 2.30 -0.15
CA SER A 37 -11.30 1.78 1.17
C SER A 37 -12.13 0.50 1.04
N HIS A 38 -13.16 0.49 0.19
CA HIS A 38 -13.99 -0.69 -0.04
C HIS A 38 -13.17 -1.88 -0.60
N ARG A 39 -12.23 -1.59 -1.49
CA ARG A 39 -11.27 -2.56 -2.03
C ARG A 39 -10.36 -3.16 -0.97
N ILE A 40 -9.95 -2.39 0.04
CA ILE A 40 -9.17 -2.87 1.19
C ILE A 40 -10.03 -3.79 2.05
N GLU A 41 -11.22 -3.35 2.46
CA GLU A 41 -12.14 -4.12 3.30
C GLU A 41 -12.47 -5.49 2.67
N THR A 42 -12.77 -5.50 1.38
CA THR A 42 -13.08 -6.74 0.64
C THR A 42 -11.89 -7.71 0.65
N ARG A 43 -10.67 -7.20 0.48
CA ARG A 43 -9.45 -8.02 0.51
C ARG A 43 -9.11 -8.50 1.91
N GLU A 44 -9.32 -7.69 2.93
CA GLU A 44 -9.15 -8.08 4.33
C GLU A 44 -10.12 -9.20 4.72
N ALA A 45 -11.39 -9.08 4.33
CA ALA A 45 -12.37 -10.14 4.53
C ALA A 45 -11.95 -11.44 3.84
N ARG A 46 -11.45 -11.36 2.59
CA ARG A 46 -10.95 -12.53 1.87
C ARG A 46 -9.71 -13.13 2.53
N SER A 47 -8.78 -12.31 3.03
CA SER A 47 -7.60 -12.77 3.76
C SER A 47 -8.00 -13.51 5.03
N ALA A 48 -8.91 -12.94 5.81
CA ALA A 48 -9.42 -13.56 7.04
C ALA A 48 -10.12 -14.90 6.77
N GLN A 49 -10.87 -15.00 5.66
CA GLN A 49 -11.45 -16.26 5.21
C GLN A 49 -10.36 -17.30 4.88
N ALA A 50 -9.34 -16.92 4.11
CA ALA A 50 -8.25 -17.81 3.75
C ALA A 50 -7.44 -18.29 4.97
N ASP A 51 -7.24 -17.41 5.96
CA ASP A 51 -6.59 -17.75 7.24
C ASP A 51 -7.44 -18.75 8.06
N ALA A 52 -8.76 -18.58 8.08
CA ALA A 52 -9.66 -19.52 8.72
C ALA A 52 -9.65 -20.90 8.02
N GLU A 53 -9.60 -20.93 6.68
CA GLU A 53 -9.45 -22.16 5.91
C GLU A 53 -8.09 -22.85 6.19
N LEU A 54 -7.00 -22.09 6.29
CA LEU A 54 -5.68 -22.61 6.67
C LEU A 54 -5.68 -23.23 8.07
N ALA A 55 -6.31 -22.57 9.04
CA ALA A 55 -6.48 -23.11 10.39
C ALA A 55 -7.26 -24.44 10.35
N GLY A 56 -8.35 -24.51 9.60
CA GLY A 56 -9.11 -25.75 9.41
C GLY A 56 -8.30 -26.89 8.76
N LEU A 57 -7.43 -26.58 7.80
CA LEU A 57 -6.59 -27.57 7.13
C LEU A 57 -5.55 -28.20 8.07
N SER A 58 -5.04 -27.47 9.06
CA SER A 58 -4.03 -27.99 9.99
C SER A 58 -4.54 -29.24 10.75
N GLY A 59 -5.75 -29.17 11.32
CA GLY A 59 -6.37 -30.31 12.00
C GLY A 59 -6.67 -31.48 11.05
N LEU A 60 -7.07 -31.19 9.81
CA LEU A 60 -7.28 -32.21 8.79
C LEU A 60 -5.97 -32.93 8.43
N GLN A 61 -4.87 -32.19 8.26
CA GLN A 61 -3.54 -32.75 7.97
C GLN A 61 -3.03 -33.63 9.12
N GLU A 62 -3.18 -33.18 10.37
CA GLU A 62 -2.80 -33.98 11.54
C GLU A 62 -3.58 -35.29 11.62
N SER A 63 -4.90 -35.22 11.44
CA SER A 63 -5.75 -36.41 11.45
C SER A 63 -5.41 -37.38 10.31
N ALA A 64 -5.11 -36.86 9.11
CA ALA A 64 -4.71 -37.66 7.94
C ALA A 64 -3.35 -38.32 8.17
N ARG A 65 -2.41 -37.58 8.77
CA ARG A 65 -1.08 -38.11 9.12
C ARG A 65 -1.17 -39.22 10.16
N ALA A 66 -2.00 -39.07 11.18
CA ALA A 66 -2.24 -40.12 12.17
C ALA A 66 -2.80 -41.40 11.52
N ARG A 67 -3.85 -41.27 10.70
CA ARG A 67 -4.42 -42.40 9.95
C ARG A 67 -3.41 -43.08 9.03
N LEU A 68 -2.57 -42.30 8.35
CA LEU A 68 -1.51 -42.83 7.50
C LEU A 68 -0.48 -43.63 8.30
N ILE A 69 -0.05 -43.14 9.47
CA ILE A 69 0.88 -43.84 10.36
C ILE A 69 0.28 -45.17 10.84
N ASP A 70 -0.99 -45.18 11.24
CA ASP A 70 -1.64 -46.40 11.72
C ASP A 70 -1.79 -47.45 10.61
N LYS A 71 -2.20 -47.02 9.41
CA LYS A 71 -2.32 -47.90 8.24
C LYS A 71 -0.97 -48.42 7.74
N THR A 72 0.07 -47.59 7.74
CA THR A 72 1.43 -48.03 7.37
C THR A 72 1.99 -49.01 8.39
N ARG A 73 1.77 -48.81 9.69
CA ARG A 73 2.11 -49.79 10.73
C ARG A 73 1.32 -51.09 10.60
N ALA A 74 0.04 -51.02 10.23
CA ALA A 74 -0.76 -52.21 9.98
C ALA A 74 -0.24 -52.98 8.76
N LEU A 75 0.02 -52.29 7.65
CA LEU A 75 0.61 -52.88 6.44
C LEU A 75 1.97 -53.54 6.76
N TYR A 76 2.83 -52.83 7.50
CA TYR A 76 4.13 -53.34 7.93
C TYR A 76 4.02 -54.58 8.80
N ARG A 77 3.07 -54.61 9.75
CA ARG A 77 2.84 -55.81 10.58
C ARG A 77 2.40 -56.98 9.71
N VAL A 78 1.47 -56.79 8.79
CA VAL A 78 0.99 -57.88 7.92
C VAL A 78 2.07 -58.34 6.94
N SER A 79 2.91 -57.44 6.42
CA SER A 79 3.98 -57.80 5.50
C SER A 79 5.21 -58.42 6.17
N ARG A 80 5.61 -57.91 7.35
CA ARG A 80 6.80 -58.36 8.08
C ARG A 80 6.56 -59.59 8.93
N ALA A 81 5.34 -59.85 9.39
CA ALA A 81 5.10 -60.91 10.35
C ALA A 81 5.48 -62.32 9.84
N GLY A 82 5.86 -62.51 8.57
CA GLY A 82 6.42 -63.77 8.08
C GLY A 82 5.43 -64.93 8.09
N TYR A 83 4.22 -64.72 8.61
CA TYR A 83 3.06 -65.60 8.52
C TYR A 83 2.50 -65.55 7.10
N PHE A 84 3.33 -65.96 6.14
CA PHE A 84 2.77 -66.56 4.95
C PHE A 84 1.96 -67.76 5.44
N PRO A 85 0.69 -67.93 5.03
CA PRO A 85 -0.14 -69.01 5.52
C PRO A 85 0.33 -70.34 4.89
N LEU A 86 1.50 -70.82 5.30
CA LEU A 86 2.15 -72.04 4.80
C LEU A 86 1.31 -73.28 5.13
N ALA A 87 0.57 -73.26 6.24
CA ALA A 87 -0.35 -74.33 6.63
C ALA A 87 -1.68 -74.32 5.84
N GLY A 88 -2.01 -73.24 5.12
CA GLY A 88 -3.32 -73.06 4.47
C GLY A 88 -3.36 -73.38 2.96
N GLY A 89 -2.23 -73.78 2.37
CA GLY A 89 -2.11 -74.06 0.93
C GLY A 89 -2.24 -72.81 0.04
N PHE A 90 -2.29 -73.03 -1.28
CA PHE A 90 -2.22 -71.97 -2.31
C PHE A 90 -3.32 -70.90 -2.22
N MET A 91 -4.56 -71.30 -1.92
CA MET A 91 -5.69 -70.37 -1.80
C MET A 91 -5.53 -69.38 -0.65
N ALA A 92 -4.92 -69.81 0.45
CA ALA A 92 -4.62 -68.93 1.58
C ALA A 92 -3.57 -67.89 1.21
N MET A 93 -2.56 -68.27 0.39
CA MET A 93 -1.54 -67.35 -0.11
C MET A 93 -2.15 -66.27 -1.01
N LEU A 94 -3.02 -66.66 -1.95
CA LEU A 94 -3.73 -65.70 -2.82
C LEU A 94 -4.60 -64.73 -2.02
N SER A 95 -5.34 -65.23 -1.02
CA SER A 95 -6.17 -64.40 -0.15
C SER A 95 -5.33 -63.40 0.67
N HIS A 96 -4.17 -63.83 1.17
CA HIS A 96 -3.23 -62.97 1.87
C HIS A 96 -2.66 -61.87 0.95
N LEU A 97 -2.25 -62.23 -0.28
CA LEU A 97 -1.76 -61.26 -1.27
C LEU A 97 -2.83 -60.24 -1.65
N ALA A 98 -4.07 -60.68 -1.87
CA ALA A 98 -5.19 -59.78 -2.16
C ALA A 98 -5.45 -58.80 -1.00
N ARG A 99 -5.33 -59.27 0.26
CA ARG A 99 -5.44 -58.41 1.44
C ARG A 99 -4.29 -57.39 1.52
N LEU A 100 -3.06 -57.81 1.24
CA LEU A 100 -1.89 -56.92 1.19
C LEU A 100 -2.05 -55.86 0.11
N ASP A 101 -2.47 -56.23 -1.10
CA ASP A 101 -2.69 -55.29 -2.20
C ASP A 101 -3.77 -54.26 -1.85
N ARG A 102 -4.89 -54.71 -1.24
CA ARG A 102 -5.93 -53.80 -0.75
C ARG A 102 -5.38 -52.81 0.28
N MET A 103 -4.60 -53.27 1.26
CA MET A 103 -3.98 -52.38 2.26
C MET A 103 -2.98 -51.41 1.64
N ARG A 104 -2.18 -51.86 0.66
CA ARG A 104 -1.27 -50.99 -0.09
C ARG A 104 -2.03 -49.88 -0.82
N ARG A 105 -3.11 -50.21 -1.52
CA ARG A 105 -3.97 -49.22 -2.19
C ARG A 105 -4.57 -48.22 -1.22
N LEU A 106 -5.01 -48.67 -0.03
CA LEU A 106 -5.51 -47.77 1.01
C LEU A 106 -4.43 -46.82 1.54
N VAL A 107 -3.20 -47.29 1.75
CA VAL A 107 -2.09 -46.43 2.18
C VAL A 107 -1.76 -45.40 1.09
N LEU A 108 -1.69 -45.82 -0.17
CA LEU A 108 -1.44 -44.90 -1.30
C LEU A 108 -2.53 -43.83 -1.41
N ALA A 109 -3.80 -44.20 -1.27
CA ALA A 109 -4.90 -43.25 -1.28
C ALA A 109 -4.80 -42.22 -0.14
N GLU A 110 -4.37 -42.62 1.05
CA GLU A 110 -4.14 -41.69 2.17
C GLU A 110 -2.93 -40.77 1.94
N MET A 111 -1.85 -41.29 1.34
CA MET A 111 -0.72 -40.46 0.93
C MET A 111 -1.13 -39.41 -0.09
N ASP A 112 -1.96 -39.78 -1.07
CA ASP A 112 -2.51 -38.85 -2.05
C ASP A 112 -3.42 -37.81 -1.41
N GLY A 113 -4.27 -38.22 -0.46
CA GLY A 113 -5.11 -37.32 0.33
C GLY A 113 -4.27 -36.29 1.09
N LEU A 114 -3.24 -36.74 1.82
CA LEU A 114 -2.33 -35.85 2.55
C LEU A 114 -1.60 -34.89 1.60
N ARG A 115 -1.13 -35.38 0.46
CA ARG A 115 -0.48 -34.55 -0.56
C ARG A 115 -1.38 -33.44 -1.07
N ARG A 116 -2.66 -33.74 -1.36
CA ARG A 116 -3.66 -32.74 -1.80
C ARG A 116 -3.88 -31.68 -0.74
N LEU A 117 -4.03 -32.07 0.53
CA LEU A 117 -4.18 -31.13 1.65
C LEU A 117 -2.95 -30.23 1.80
N THR A 118 -1.75 -30.77 1.57
CA THR A 118 -0.50 -30.00 1.60
C THR A 118 -0.46 -28.98 0.45
N VAL A 119 -0.77 -29.39 -0.78
CA VAL A 119 -0.82 -28.49 -1.96
C VAL A 119 -1.85 -27.38 -1.75
N GLN A 120 -3.03 -27.71 -1.25
CA GLN A 120 -4.06 -26.72 -0.92
C GLN A 120 -3.59 -25.73 0.15
N GLY A 121 -2.91 -26.22 1.20
CA GLY A 121 -2.33 -25.36 2.23
C GLY A 121 -1.25 -24.42 1.69
N TYR A 122 -0.45 -24.84 0.71
CA TYR A 122 0.50 -23.95 0.03
C TYR A 122 -0.20 -22.90 -0.83
N ALA A 123 -1.23 -23.30 -1.60
CA ALA A 123 -1.99 -22.38 -2.43
C ALA A 123 -2.68 -21.28 -1.61
N LEU A 124 -3.28 -21.63 -0.46
CA LEU A 124 -3.89 -20.63 0.43
C LEU A 124 -2.84 -19.70 1.05
N LYS A 125 -1.67 -20.20 1.45
CA LYS A 125 -0.57 -19.34 1.96
C LYS A 125 -0.08 -18.35 0.90
N GLU A 126 0.02 -18.79 -0.35
CA GLU A 126 0.34 -17.93 -1.48
C GLU A 126 -0.74 -16.87 -1.72
N GLU A 127 -2.02 -17.25 -1.64
CA GLU A 127 -3.16 -16.33 -1.75
C GLU A 127 -3.11 -15.27 -0.65
N VAL A 128 -2.90 -15.65 0.61
CA VAL A 128 -2.76 -14.71 1.74
C VAL A 128 -1.58 -13.77 1.52
N GLY A 129 -0.42 -14.28 1.11
CA GLY A 129 0.75 -13.46 0.80
C GLY A 129 0.49 -12.44 -0.32
N ARG A 130 -0.20 -12.87 -1.39
CA ARG A 130 -0.62 -11.99 -2.48
C ARG A 130 -1.58 -10.91 -2.00
N LEU A 131 -2.61 -11.29 -1.24
CA LEU A 131 -3.60 -10.35 -0.69
C LEU A 131 -2.95 -9.34 0.25
N ALA A 132 -2.02 -9.75 1.11
CA ALA A 132 -1.28 -8.85 1.98
C ALA A 132 -0.49 -7.81 1.17
N GLY A 133 0.15 -8.23 0.08
CA GLY A 133 0.84 -7.31 -0.84
C GLY A 133 -0.11 -6.33 -1.54
N GLU A 134 -1.30 -6.76 -1.95
CA GLU A 134 -2.32 -5.90 -2.54
C GLU A 134 -2.89 -4.90 -1.52
N ILE A 135 -3.21 -5.34 -0.31
CA ILE A 135 -3.68 -4.48 0.78
C ILE A 135 -2.62 -3.41 1.11
N ALA A 136 -1.34 -3.77 1.17
CA ALA A 136 -0.27 -2.81 1.42
C ALA A 136 -0.19 -1.73 0.32
N ARG A 137 -0.32 -2.13 -0.96
CA ARG A 137 -0.36 -1.17 -2.07
C ARG A 137 -1.59 -0.26 -1.99
N ASP A 138 -2.75 -0.81 -1.70
CA ASP A 138 -4.00 -0.04 -1.62
C ASP A 138 -3.98 0.94 -0.45
N ARG A 139 -3.38 0.55 0.69
CA ARG A 139 -3.18 1.46 1.83
C ARG A 139 -2.23 2.61 1.50
N ALA A 140 -1.16 2.36 0.75
CA ALA A 140 -0.26 3.41 0.27
C ALA A 140 -0.96 4.35 -0.73
N GLN A 141 -1.81 3.80 -1.59
CA GLN A 141 -2.64 4.60 -2.50
C GLN A 141 -3.66 5.45 -1.72
N LEU A 142 -4.30 4.87 -0.71
CA LEU A 142 -5.26 5.56 0.14
C LEU A 142 -4.60 6.72 0.89
N SER A 143 -3.42 6.53 1.48
CA SER A 143 -2.71 7.62 2.16
C SER A 143 -2.36 8.75 1.20
N ALA A 144 -1.89 8.44 -0.01
CA ALA A 144 -1.60 9.45 -1.03
C ALA A 144 -2.86 10.23 -1.47
N LEU A 145 -4.02 9.55 -1.62
CA LEU A 145 -5.29 10.21 -1.93
C LEU A 145 -5.78 11.11 -0.79
N VAL A 146 -5.58 10.69 0.47
CA VAL A 146 -5.92 11.50 1.65
C VAL A 146 -5.05 12.75 1.74
N GLU A 147 -3.75 12.62 1.46
CA GLU A 147 -2.83 13.77 1.37
C GLU A 147 -3.22 14.72 0.23
N GLN A 148 -3.56 14.17 -0.94
CA GLN A 148 -4.05 14.97 -2.08
C GLN A 148 -5.34 15.72 -1.74
N ARG A 149 -6.28 15.07 -1.04
CA ARG A 149 -7.52 15.69 -0.57
C ARG A 149 -7.24 16.84 0.40
N ALA A 150 -6.30 16.66 1.33
CA ALA A 150 -5.92 17.69 2.29
C ALA A 150 -5.28 18.90 1.58
N ALA A 151 -4.42 18.66 0.59
CA ALA A 151 -3.79 19.73 -0.19
C ALA A 151 -4.81 20.53 -1.02
N THR A 152 -5.75 19.84 -1.67
CA THR A 152 -6.82 20.48 -2.48
C THR A 152 -7.80 21.28 -1.62
N ALA A 153 -8.19 20.76 -0.46
CA ALA A 153 -9.02 21.51 0.49
C ALA A 153 -8.30 22.77 1.03
N ALA A 154 -6.99 22.69 1.31
CA ALA A 154 -6.22 23.84 1.77
C ALA A 154 -6.07 24.93 0.70
N THR A 155 -5.98 24.56 -0.58
CA THR A 155 -5.98 25.53 -1.69
C THR A 155 -7.34 26.19 -1.84
N GLU A 156 -8.44 25.43 -1.77
CA GLU A 156 -9.81 25.99 -1.84
C GLU A 156 -10.09 26.97 -0.69
N GLU A 157 -9.63 26.67 0.53
CA GLU A 157 -9.77 27.56 1.69
C GLU A 157 -8.93 28.84 1.55
N SER A 158 -7.72 28.72 0.99
CA SER A 158 -6.84 29.87 0.72
C SER A 158 -7.44 30.80 -0.34
N ASP A 159 -7.99 30.22 -1.42
CA ASP A 159 -8.63 30.98 -2.49
C ASP A 159 -9.90 31.68 -1.99
N ALA A 160 -10.75 30.99 -1.22
CA ALA A 160 -11.94 31.58 -0.61
C ALA A 160 -11.59 32.70 0.40
N GLY A 161 -10.53 32.52 1.19
CA GLY A 161 -10.02 33.53 2.10
C GLY A 161 -9.52 34.78 1.37
N PHE A 162 -8.81 34.60 0.25
CA PHE A 162 -8.35 35.69 -0.59
C PHE A 162 -9.51 36.47 -1.23
N GLU A 163 -10.48 35.78 -1.84
CA GLU A 163 -11.68 36.41 -2.40
C GLU A 163 -12.48 37.18 -1.34
N SER A 164 -12.63 36.63 -0.14
CA SER A 164 -13.28 37.31 0.99
C SER A 164 -12.57 38.62 1.36
N THR A 165 -11.24 38.63 1.40
CA THR A 165 -10.48 39.86 1.70
C THR A 165 -10.58 40.90 0.60
N LEU A 166 -10.62 40.49 -0.68
CA LEU A 166 -10.81 41.39 -1.82
C LEU A 166 -12.23 41.97 -1.89
N ALA A 167 -13.26 41.16 -1.62
CA ALA A 167 -14.64 41.63 -1.57
C ALA A 167 -14.87 42.59 -0.38
N GLY A 168 -14.23 42.33 0.76
CA GLY A 168 -14.26 43.21 1.94
C GLY A 168 -13.57 44.56 1.71
N THR A 169 -12.55 44.63 0.87
CA THR A 169 -11.92 45.90 0.48
C THR A 169 -12.71 46.64 -0.62
N ALA A 170 -13.37 45.95 -1.53
CA ALA A 170 -14.25 46.57 -2.54
C ALA A 170 -15.50 47.25 -1.92
N ALA A 171 -15.98 46.76 -0.77
CA ALA A 171 -17.06 47.41 -0.01
C ALA A 171 -16.60 48.65 0.79
N ARG A 172 -15.29 48.84 0.99
CA ARG A 172 -14.74 50.17 1.29
C ARG A 172 -14.61 50.90 -0.04
N GLN A 173 -15.70 51.50 -0.49
CA GLN A 173 -15.63 52.65 -1.40
C GLN A 173 -14.61 53.62 -0.81
N ILE A 174 -13.41 53.63 -1.38
CA ILE A 174 -12.46 54.70 -1.16
C ILE A 174 -13.17 55.91 -1.79
N PRO A 175 -13.55 56.94 -1.02
CA PRO A 175 -14.03 58.16 -1.64
C PRO A 175 -12.91 58.67 -2.55
N HIS A 176 -13.13 58.57 -3.87
CA HIS A 176 -12.27 59.23 -4.83
C HIS A 176 -12.24 60.71 -4.48
N SER A 177 -11.03 61.27 -4.39
CA SER A 177 -10.70 62.64 -3.95
C SER A 177 -10.65 62.86 -2.43
N GLY A 178 -9.49 62.54 -1.85
CA GLY A 178 -9.14 62.99 -0.51
C GLY A 178 -7.63 62.89 -0.36
N VAL A 179 -6.94 64.03 -0.46
CA VAL A 179 -5.52 64.15 -0.13
C VAL A 179 -5.32 63.61 1.28
N ILE A 180 -4.66 62.44 1.41
CA ILE A 180 -4.31 61.89 2.71
C ILE A 180 -3.08 62.63 3.19
N HIS A 181 -3.28 63.60 4.08
CA HIS A 181 -2.21 64.21 4.84
C HIS A 181 -1.82 63.27 5.99
N THR A 182 -0.77 62.49 5.80
CA THR A 182 -0.01 61.91 6.91
C THR A 182 1.09 62.89 7.30
N GLU A 183 1.29 63.09 8.60
CA GLU A 183 2.28 64.04 9.17
C GLU A 183 3.75 63.72 8.77
N HIS A 184 3.96 62.62 8.04
CA HIS A 184 5.21 62.28 7.36
C HIS A 184 4.95 61.99 5.88
N GLY A 185 4.70 63.05 5.09
CA GLY A 185 4.74 63.03 3.63
C GLY A 185 3.46 62.56 2.95
N THR A 186 3.01 63.33 1.95
CA THR A 186 1.87 63.02 1.09
C THR A 186 2.32 62.15 -0.07
N LEU A 187 1.88 60.89 -0.12
CA LEU A 187 2.03 60.03 -1.29
C LEU A 187 0.95 60.42 -2.31
N ARG A 188 1.34 61.23 -3.29
CA ARG A 188 0.56 61.49 -4.50
C ARG A 188 0.85 60.35 -5.48
N ILE A 189 -0.13 59.49 -5.72
CA ILE A 189 -0.09 58.59 -6.86
C ILE A 189 -0.46 59.46 -8.07
N HIS A 190 0.55 59.89 -8.81
CA HIS A 190 0.37 60.57 -10.08
C HIS A 190 0.14 59.50 -11.15
N ASP A 191 -1.03 59.51 -11.77
CA ASP A 191 -1.24 58.87 -13.06
C ASP A 191 -0.51 59.74 -14.10
N GLU A 192 0.68 59.30 -14.51
CA GLU A 192 1.48 59.97 -15.54
C GLU A 192 0.98 59.57 -16.94
N GLU A 193 0.12 60.41 -17.52
CA GLU A 193 0.24 60.77 -18.93
C GLU A 193 1.06 62.07 -19.00
N ASP A 194 2.14 62.01 -19.75
CA ASP A 194 2.94 63.09 -20.36
C ASP A 194 3.63 64.18 -19.49
N ASP A 195 4.94 64.22 -19.72
CA ASP A 195 5.79 65.39 -19.98
C ASP A 195 6.62 66.04 -18.86
N GLN A 196 7.94 65.84 -19.02
CA GLN A 196 9.07 66.76 -18.78
C GLN A 196 9.29 67.39 -17.40
N GLY A 197 10.30 66.86 -16.70
CA GLY A 197 11.49 67.68 -16.39
C GLY A 197 11.82 67.93 -14.90
N SER A 198 13.12 67.82 -14.63
CA SER A 198 13.90 68.38 -13.51
C SER A 198 14.18 67.51 -12.27
N ASP A 199 15.49 67.35 -12.11
CA ASP A 199 16.29 67.14 -10.91
C ASP A 199 16.23 65.80 -10.19
N GLY A 200 17.25 65.01 -10.51
CA GLY A 200 17.64 63.86 -9.75
C GLY A 200 18.12 64.24 -8.36
N ASP A 201 17.63 63.48 -7.39
CA ASP A 201 18.50 62.99 -6.34
C ASP A 201 17.93 61.69 -5.77
N ASP A 202 18.86 60.79 -5.44
CA ASP A 202 18.70 59.77 -4.39
C ASP A 202 18.21 58.35 -4.73
N PHE A 203 18.77 57.72 -5.78
CA PHE A 203 18.80 56.24 -5.87
C PHE A 203 20.15 55.64 -5.43
N THR A 204 21.25 56.40 -5.56
CA THR A 204 22.59 55.98 -5.18
C THR A 204 22.85 56.05 -3.68
N ALA A 205 22.23 56.97 -2.93
CA ALA A 205 22.43 57.06 -1.48
C ALA A 205 21.60 56.07 -0.65
N ARG A 206 20.70 55.29 -1.30
CA ARG A 206 19.93 54.21 -0.66
C ARG A 206 20.51 52.81 -0.84
N ARG A 207 21.63 52.64 -1.56
CA ARG A 207 22.36 51.36 -1.60
C ARG A 207 23.09 51.13 -0.28
N GLY A 208 22.49 50.33 0.61
CA GLY A 208 23.13 49.86 1.85
C GLY A 208 22.26 49.83 3.10
N ARG A 209 20.98 50.24 3.02
CA ARG A 209 20.05 50.25 4.17
C ARG A 209 18.78 49.44 3.97
N LEU A 210 18.83 48.37 3.18
CA LEU A 210 17.78 47.36 3.20
C LEU A 210 17.99 46.44 4.41
N SER A 211 17.38 46.82 5.54
CA SER A 211 17.24 45.97 6.73
C SER A 211 16.06 45.00 6.55
N LEU A 212 16.14 44.13 5.56
CA LEU A 212 15.26 42.98 5.45
C LEU A 212 16.11 41.76 5.09
N PRO A 213 16.24 40.76 5.99
CA PRO A 213 16.78 39.48 5.58
C PRO A 213 15.76 38.83 4.65
N LEU A 214 16.01 38.90 3.34
CA LEU A 214 15.45 37.94 2.41
C LEU A 214 16.15 36.61 2.68
N SER A 215 15.59 35.83 3.60
CA SER A 215 15.86 34.40 3.71
C SER A 215 15.32 33.73 2.44
N GLY A 216 16.07 33.81 1.36
CA GLY A 216 15.83 33.04 0.15
C GLY A 216 15.95 31.55 0.49
N THR A 217 14.89 30.80 0.23
CA THR A 217 14.90 29.34 0.24
C THR A 217 15.88 28.85 -0.81
N ARG A 218 17.08 28.49 -0.34
CA ARG A 218 18.12 27.84 -1.12
C ARG A 218 17.82 26.34 -1.14
N GLY A 219 17.21 25.86 -2.22
CA GLY A 219 16.82 24.45 -2.30
C GLY A 219 16.29 24.00 -3.66
N LEU A 220 16.94 24.38 -4.76
CA LEU A 220 16.84 23.65 -6.02
C LEU A 220 18.27 23.43 -6.52
N ARG A 221 18.79 22.23 -6.23
CA ARG A 221 19.97 21.65 -6.86
C ARG A 221 19.59 20.24 -7.31
N GLU A 222 19.75 20.08 -8.62
CA GLU A 222 20.19 18.91 -9.39
C GLU A 222 20.19 17.53 -8.70
#